data_AF-A0A512RIM0-F1
#
_entry.id   AF-A0A512RIM0-F1
#
_cell.length_a   1.000
_cell.length_b   1.000
_cell.length_c   1.000
_cell.angle_alpha   90.00
_cell.angle_beta   90.00
_cell.angle_gamma   90.00
#
_symmetry.space_group_name_H-M   'P 1'
#
loop_
_entity.id
_entity.type
_entity.pdbx_description
1 polymer ?
#
loop_
_entity_poly.entity_id
_entity_poly.type
_entity_poly.pdbx_seq_one_letter_code
_entity_poly.pdbx_strand_id
1 'polypeptide(L)'
;MDNILDRGIYYTKMLGDRLRPEIMHGDVLAGRQVSAPVFGDLNIIQACGYGDDIVGYVLPDPANPKRIIVNAAPGMPGTPVPLSRIVALFRVSGCVRMY
;
A
#
# COMPACT_ATOMS: atom_id res chain seq x y z
N MET A 1 3.33 4.44 14.17
CA MET A 1 3.68 3.15 13.58
C MET A 1 5.17 2.93 13.77
N ASP A 2 5.59 1.75 14.22
CA ASP A 2 7.01 1.38 14.22
C ASP A 2 7.34 0.74 12.86
N ASN A 3 7.93 1.52 11.98
CA ASN A 3 8.31 1.09 10.64
C ASN A 3 9.82 0.80 10.62
N ILE A 4 10.22 -0.37 10.12
CA ILE A 4 11.63 -0.77 10.04
C ILE A 4 12.00 -0.95 8.58
N LEU A 5 13.10 -0.30 8.16
CA LEU A 5 13.76 -0.56 6.90
C LEU A 5 15.02 -1.38 7.17
N ASP A 6 14.99 -2.66 6.83
CA ASP A 6 16.15 -3.57 6.96
C ASP A 6 16.49 -4.16 5.60
N ARG A 7 17.74 -3.97 5.15
CA ARG A 7 18.25 -4.48 3.85
C ARG A 7 17.35 -4.17 2.64
N GLY A 8 16.68 -3.03 2.65
CA GLY A 8 15.75 -2.61 1.58
C GLY A 8 14.35 -3.23 1.65
N ILE A 9 14.05 -3.96 2.73
CA ILE A 9 12.71 -4.45 3.05
C ILE A 9 12.09 -3.53 4.09
N TYR A 10 10.89 -3.04 3.77
CA TYR A 10 10.06 -2.22 4.63
C TYR A 10 9.04 -3.10 5.34
N TYR A 11 9.01 -3.01 6.66
CA TYR A 11 8.03 -3.71 7.49
C TYR A 11 7.05 -2.69 8.07
N THR A 12 5.76 -2.98 7.97
CA THR A 12 4.71 -2.17 8.60
C THR A 12 3.62 -3.04 9.20
N LYS A 13 3.10 -2.63 10.36
CA LYS A 13 2.00 -3.31 11.03
C LYS A 13 0.67 -2.78 10.50
N MET A 14 -0.24 -3.68 10.16
CA MET A 14 -1.58 -3.32 9.73
C MET A 14 -2.42 -2.83 10.90
N LEU A 15 -2.76 -1.53 10.89
CA LEU A 15 -3.56 -0.89 11.94
C LEU A 15 -5.01 -0.61 11.52
N GLY A 16 -5.32 -0.66 10.23
CA GLY A 16 -6.67 -0.40 9.71
C GLY A 16 -7.51 -1.67 9.55
N ASP A 17 -8.82 -1.55 9.81
CA ASP A 17 -9.80 -2.64 9.66
C ASP A 17 -10.25 -2.88 8.20
N ARG A 18 -9.75 -2.08 7.25
CA ARG A 18 -10.04 -2.23 5.82
C ARG A 18 -9.27 -3.41 5.26
N LEU A 19 -9.82 -4.58 5.51
CA LEU A 19 -9.10 -5.82 5.37
C LEU A 19 -9.87 -6.76 4.45
N ARG A 20 -9.12 -7.14 3.44
CA ARG A 20 -9.36 -8.30 2.57
C ARG A 20 -9.32 -9.56 3.44
N PRO A 21 -9.82 -10.69 2.94
CA PRO A 21 -9.85 -11.94 3.70
C PRO A 21 -8.49 -12.42 4.21
N GLU A 22 -7.40 -12.01 3.55
CA GLU A 22 -6.06 -12.60 3.70
C GLU A 22 -5.13 -11.82 4.63
N ILE A 23 -5.38 -10.52 4.86
CA ILE A 23 -4.55 -9.64 5.70
C ILE A 23 -5.46 -9.12 6.80
N MET A 24 -5.06 -9.28 8.05
CA MET A 24 -5.85 -8.93 9.23
C MET A 24 -5.24 -7.77 10.03
N HIS A 25 -6.02 -7.22 10.94
CA HIS A 25 -5.52 -6.22 11.88
C HIS A 25 -4.42 -6.87 12.72
N GLY A 26 -3.28 -6.19 12.86
CA GLY A 26 -2.12 -6.69 13.58
C GLY A 26 -1.13 -7.50 12.72
N ASP A 27 -1.50 -7.92 11.51
CA ASP A 27 -0.57 -8.57 10.58
C ASP A 27 0.59 -7.63 10.23
N VAL A 28 1.78 -8.20 10.03
CA VAL A 28 2.96 -7.45 9.59
C VAL A 28 3.15 -7.68 8.09
N LEU A 29 3.13 -6.59 7.32
CA LEU A 29 3.44 -6.61 5.91
C LEU A 29 4.90 -6.31 5.69
N ALA A 30 5.53 -7.10 4.82
CA ALA A 30 6.87 -6.87 4.32
C ALA A 30 6.79 -6.48 2.85
N GLY A 31 7.42 -5.36 2.49
CA GLY A 31 7.47 -4.89 1.11
C GLY A 31 8.87 -4.46 0.69
N ARG A 32 9.13 -4.45 -0.61
CA ARG A 32 10.36 -3.91 -1.20
C ARG A 32 10.09 -2.57 -1.84
N GLN A 33 11.00 -1.63 -1.66
CA GLN A 33 10.88 -0.32 -2.29
C GLN A 33 10.92 -0.48 -3.81
N VAL A 34 10.01 0.22 -4.50
CA VAL A 34 9.92 0.27 -5.96
C VAL A 34 9.89 1.73 -6.41
N SER A 35 10.46 2.01 -7.58
CA SER A 35 10.52 3.38 -8.13
C SER A 35 9.22 3.81 -8.82
N ALA A 36 8.32 2.87 -9.11
CA ALA A 36 7.06 3.13 -9.79
C ALA A 36 5.96 2.15 -9.31
N PRO A 37 4.68 2.56 -9.37
CA PRO A 37 3.53 1.68 -9.16
C PRO A 37 3.61 0.38 -9.95
N VAL A 38 3.54 -0.74 -9.25
CA VAL A 38 3.29 -2.03 -9.88
C VAL A 38 1.79 -2.25 -9.92
N PHE A 39 1.19 -1.99 -11.07
CA PHE A 39 -0.26 -2.06 -11.23
C PHE A 39 -0.78 -3.49 -11.09
N GLY A 40 -1.93 -3.65 -10.44
CA GLY A 40 -2.53 -4.94 -10.13
C GLY A 40 -1.94 -5.62 -8.89
N ASP A 41 -0.83 -5.11 -8.35
CA ASP A 41 -0.21 -5.62 -7.14
C ASP A 41 -0.60 -4.82 -5.92
N LEU A 42 -0.41 -5.46 -4.77
CA LEU A 42 -0.51 -4.81 -3.48
C LEU A 42 0.74 -3.95 -3.23
N ASN A 43 0.49 -2.66 -2.94
CA ASN A 43 1.52 -1.74 -2.52
C ASN A 43 1.20 -1.11 -1.15
N ILE A 44 2.26 -0.73 -0.43
CA ILE A 44 2.23 0.22 0.68
C ILE A 44 2.68 1.57 0.10
N ILE A 45 1.89 2.59 0.35
CA ILE A 45 2.04 3.93 -0.23
C ILE A 45 2.17 4.91 0.91
N GLN A 46 3.34 5.53 1.02
CA GLN A 46 3.49 6.70 1.86
C GLN A 46 3.10 7.93 1.04
N ALA A 47 2.01 8.60 1.42
CA ALA A 47 1.51 9.77 0.70
C ALA A 47 1.42 11.00 1.60
N CYS A 48 2.00 12.12 1.15
CA CYS A 48 1.90 13.40 1.84
C CYS A 48 0.43 13.84 1.99
N GLY A 49 0.06 14.24 3.21
CA GLY A 49 -1.26 14.77 3.54
C GLY A 49 -2.33 13.74 3.89
N TYR A 50 -2.00 12.44 3.92
CA TYR A 50 -2.91 11.37 4.38
C TYR A 50 -2.69 10.96 5.84
N GLY A 51 -1.64 11.48 6.50
CA GLY A 51 -1.34 11.21 7.91
C GLY A 51 -0.75 9.82 8.16
N ASP A 52 -1.28 8.80 7.48
CA ASP A 52 -0.89 7.39 7.59
C ASP A 52 -0.49 6.79 6.23
N ASP A 53 0.29 5.70 6.29
CA ASP A 53 0.59 4.88 5.13
C ASP A 53 -0.67 4.17 4.62
N ILE A 54 -0.87 4.18 3.31
CA ILE A 54 -2.02 3.54 2.66
C ILE A 54 -1.58 2.19 2.13
N VAL A 55 -2.35 1.16 2.44
CA VAL A 55 -2.11 -0.19 1.94
C VAL A 55 -3.25 -0.60 1.00
N GLY A 56 -2.94 -0.94 -0.24
CA GLY A 56 -3.96 -1.33 -1.21
C GLY A 56 -3.43 -1.75 -2.59
N TYR A 57 -4.32 -2.31 -3.39
CA TYR A 57 -4.05 -2.60 -4.80
C TYR A 57 -3.97 -1.29 -5.58
N VAL A 58 -2.91 -1.15 -6.36
CA VAL A 58 -2.70 0.04 -7.17
C VAL A 58 -3.17 -0.24 -8.58
N LEU A 59 -4.08 0.59 -9.07
CA LEU A 59 -4.63 0.53 -10.42
C LEU A 59 -4.38 1.87 -11.13
N PRO A 60 -4.27 1.88 -12.47
CA PRO A 60 -4.24 3.12 -13.22
C PRO A 60 -5.58 3.86 -13.06
N ASP A 61 -5.55 5.18 -12.93
CA ASP A 61 -6.76 6.00 -12.99
C ASP A 61 -7.12 6.25 -14.47
N PRO A 62 -8.21 5.66 -14.98
CA PRO A 62 -8.60 5.82 -16.38
C PRO A 62 -9.00 7.26 -16.72
N ALA A 63 -9.39 8.06 -15.72
CA ALA A 63 -9.78 9.45 -15.91
C ALA A 63 -8.59 10.42 -15.83
N ASN A 64 -7.46 10.02 -15.23
CA ASN A 64 -6.32 10.91 -15.05
C ASN A 64 -4.97 10.15 -14.93
N PRO A 65 -4.08 10.25 -15.93
CA PRO A 65 -2.79 9.55 -15.90
C PRO A 65 -1.82 10.04 -14.82
N LYS A 66 -2.10 11.18 -14.16
CA LYS A 66 -1.30 11.71 -13.03
C LYS A 66 -1.76 11.17 -11.68
N ARG A 67 -2.70 10.23 -11.67
CA ARG A 67 -3.26 9.61 -10.47
C ARG A 67 -3.21 8.10 -10.59
N ILE A 68 -3.27 7.48 -9.42
CA ILE A 68 -3.52 6.06 -9.28
C ILE A 68 -4.77 5.86 -8.43
N ILE A 69 -5.39 4.71 -8.58
CA ILE A 69 -6.55 4.28 -7.82
C ILE A 69 -6.08 3.22 -6.82
N VAL A 70 -6.31 3.46 -5.53
CA VAL A 70 -5.88 2.57 -4.44
C VAL A 70 -7.10 1.91 -3.80
N ASN A 71 -7.17 0.58 -3.87
CA ASN A 71 -8.38 -0.18 -3.52
C ASN A 71 -8.05 -1.27 -2.51
N ALA A 72 -9.02 -1.65 -1.69
CA ALA A 72 -8.85 -2.75 -0.73
C ALA A 72 -8.70 -4.12 -1.44
N ALA A 73 -9.37 -4.30 -2.58
CA ALA A 73 -9.32 -5.49 -3.43
C ALA A 73 -9.58 -5.14 -4.91
N PRO A 74 -9.15 -5.97 -5.87
CA PRO A 74 -9.51 -5.80 -7.28
C PRO A 74 -11.04 -5.77 -7.46
N GLY A 75 -11.54 -4.81 -8.23
CA GLY A 75 -12.99 -4.64 -8.49
C GLY A 75 -13.77 -3.85 -7.43
N MET A 76 -13.18 -3.53 -6.27
CA MET A 76 -13.80 -2.67 -5.27
C MET A 76 -13.64 -1.18 -5.63
N PRO A 77 -14.50 -0.27 -5.14
CA PRO A 77 -14.26 1.17 -5.26
C PRO A 77 -12.93 1.58 -4.64
N GLY A 78 -12.31 2.58 -5.25
CA GLY A 78 -10.97 3.02 -4.94
C GLY A 78 -10.85 4.46 -4.52
N THR A 79 -9.77 4.79 -3.83
CA THR A 79 -9.42 6.19 -3.55
C THR A 79 -8.41 6.68 -4.59
N PRO A 80 -8.69 7.77 -5.33
CA PRO A 80 -7.71 8.37 -6.22
C PRO A 80 -6.61 9.07 -5.43
N VAL A 81 -5.36 8.72 -5.71
CA VAL A 81 -4.17 9.29 -5.09
C VAL A 81 -3.31 9.95 -6.19
N PRO A 82 -3.01 11.25 -6.08
CA PRO A 82 -2.10 11.92 -7.01
C PRO A 82 -0.67 11.37 -6.91
N LEU A 83 -0.04 11.06 -8.05
CA LEU A 83 1.34 10.61 -8.09
C LEU A 83 2.30 11.61 -7.44
N SER A 84 2.03 12.91 -7.57
CA SER A 84 2.82 13.98 -6.96
C SER A 84 2.80 14.01 -5.43
N ARG A 85 1.89 13.25 -4.80
CA ARG A 85 1.82 13.14 -3.33
C ARG A 85 2.51 11.88 -2.80
N ILE A 86 2.91 10.95 -3.66
CA ILE A 86 3.56 9.72 -3.25
C ILE A 86 5.02 10.02 -2.90
N VAL A 87 5.39 9.73 -1.66
CA VAL A 87 6.74 9.91 -1.13
C VAL A 87 7.55 8.63 -1.31
N ALA A 88 6.93 7.50 -0.98
CA ALA A 88 7.55 6.19 -1.11
C ALA A 88 6.50 5.16 -1.50
N LEU A 89 6.97 4.13 -2.20
CA LEU A 89 6.15 3.05 -2.67
C LEU A 89 6.88 1.73 -2.43
N PHE A 90 6.18 0.80 -1.79
CA PHE A 90 6.70 -0.54 -1.52
C PHE A 90 5.74 -1.58 -2.08
N ARG A 91 6.25 -2.48 -2.91
CA ARG A 91 5.50 -3.65 -3.34
C ARG A 91 5.49 -4.66 -2.20
N VAL A 92 4.32 -5.09 -1.75
CA VAL A 92 4.23 -6.10 -0.71
C VAL A 92 4.68 -7.45 -1.27
N SER A 93 5.63 -8.07 -0.58
CA SER A 93 6.24 -9.35 -0.94
C SER A 93 5.92 -10.47 0.06
N GLY A 94 5.36 -10.13 1.22
CA GLY A 94 4.97 -11.11 2.22
C GLY A 94 4.09 -10.52 3.31
N CYS A 95 3.38 -11.40 4.01
CA CYS A 95 2.54 -11.08 5.15
C CYS A 95 2.82 -12.12 6.26
N VAL A 96 3.07 -11.65 7.47
CA VAL A 96 3.25 -12.49 8.66
C VAL A 96 2.05 -12.27 9.57
N ARG A 97 1.33 -13.37 9.87
CA ARG A 97 0.21 -13.34 10.81
C ARG A 97 0.74 -13.39 12.23
N MET A 98 0.35 -12.38 13.02
CA MET A 98 0.65 -12.31 14.45
C MET A 98 -0.57 -12.86 15.20
N TYR A 99 -0.38 -13.93 15.98
CA TYR A 99 -1.39 -14.50 16.87
C TYR A 99 -1.21 -13.99 18.30
#